data_AF-A0A4R0IGX0-F1
#
_entry.id   AF-A0A4R0IGX0-F1
#
_cell.length_a   1.000
_cell.length_b   1.000
_cell.length_c   1.000
_cell.angle_alpha   90.00
_cell.angle_beta   90.00
_cell.angle_gamma   90.00
#
_symmetry.space_group_name_H-M   'P 1'
#
loop_
_entity.id
_entity.type
_entity.pdbx_description
1 polymer ?
#
loop_
_entity_poly.entity_id
_entity_poly.type
_entity_poly.pdbx_seq_one_letter_code
_entity_poly.pdbx_strand_id
1 'polypeptide(L)'
;MRIARVPALLLLVVAGFLATLQPANAADPQPDVAYLNTAHQLNLTIIDAAHTATTKGRTSCVRRVAGQLERDHRKLSAQELDVATRLNILLPTTPSAAQRRQLDLLAAKAGTRSYDAAWLAFQRQVHQQYLALVEGELPISASPAVEAVADGAKPVIQMHQRAVTGTCKAETTTPVVPTGEGGQEADAKLARTRAALILMGIGVVLLLVGKAIPVKRRLLGIAALAAGLIMLFGGQPNNTGKVPDAGKTTADREAAVPPVRLKLPGVLEATVQPVATGATGQLQVPKSAADVGWWAAGAAPGAVGGTVLLAGHVDTVKGRGVFAPLSEVPVGARVAVTGGDGDEHWYRIVARRTYKQQALPADLFHGAAKPRLALVTCTGSYDHKTHRYSENLVLYGVPVD
;
A
#
# COMPACT_ATOMS: atom_id res chain seq x y z
N MET A 1 -12.17 93.33 37.05
CA MET A 1 -12.03 92.63 35.75
C MET A 1 -11.31 91.30 36.01
N ARG A 2 -11.98 90.15 35.79
CA ARG A 2 -11.74 89.24 34.63
C ARG A 2 -10.26 88.84 34.53
N ILE A 3 -9.81 87.58 34.62
CA ILE A 3 -10.37 86.27 34.21
C ILE A 3 -9.77 85.15 35.08
N ALA A 4 -10.62 84.21 35.48
CA ALA A 4 -10.28 82.99 36.20
C ALA A 4 -9.59 81.96 35.29
N ARG A 5 -8.64 81.23 35.87
CA ARG A 5 -8.08 79.98 35.33
C ARG A 5 -9.01 78.81 35.71
N VAL A 6 -9.28 77.98 34.71
CA VAL A 6 -9.69 76.56 34.66
C VAL A 6 -9.96 75.86 36.01
N PRO A 7 -11.06 75.08 36.09
CA PRO A 7 -10.84 73.65 36.34
C PRO A 7 -11.66 72.73 35.43
N ALA A 8 -11.09 71.55 35.25
CA ALA A 8 -11.61 70.40 34.55
C ALA A 8 -13.02 70.00 35.02
N LEU A 9 -13.86 69.58 34.08
CA LEU A 9 -15.06 68.82 34.39
C LEU A 9 -15.16 67.61 33.44
N LEU A 10 -15.31 66.44 34.08
CA LEU A 10 -15.69 65.16 33.52
C LEU A 10 -16.83 65.30 32.49
N LEU A 11 -16.69 64.59 31.37
CA LEU A 11 -17.83 64.08 30.61
C LEU A 11 -17.63 62.60 30.32
N LEU A 12 -18.34 61.79 31.12
CA LEU A 12 -18.74 60.43 30.80
C LEU A 12 -19.43 60.42 29.44
N VAL A 13 -18.85 59.71 28.46
CA VAL A 13 -19.58 59.27 27.27
C VAL A 13 -19.62 57.75 27.31
N VAL A 14 -20.75 57.25 27.82
CA VAL A 14 -21.21 55.89 27.61
C VAL A 14 -21.69 55.81 26.16
N ALA A 15 -20.91 55.17 25.30
CA ALA A 15 -21.38 54.74 23.98
C ALA A 15 -21.53 53.22 24.03
N GLY A 16 -22.78 52.76 23.95
CA GLY A 16 -23.16 51.36 24.04
C GLY A 16 -22.54 50.52 22.92
N PHE A 17 -21.88 49.42 23.32
CA PHE A 17 -21.60 48.31 22.44
C PHE A 17 -22.92 47.58 22.14
N LEU A 18 -23.62 48.00 21.08
CA LEU A 18 -24.59 47.12 20.42
C LEU A 18 -23.77 46.09 19.63
N ALA A 19 -23.42 44.99 20.29
CA ALA A 19 -23.05 43.77 19.60
C ALA A 19 -24.25 43.36 18.74
N THR A 20 -24.17 43.65 17.45
CA THR A 20 -25.02 42.95 16.49
C THR A 20 -24.56 41.50 16.53
N LEU A 21 -25.34 40.64 17.19
CA LEU A 21 -25.24 39.20 17.00
C LEU A 21 -25.54 38.95 15.52
N GLN A 22 -24.48 38.91 14.71
CA GLN A 22 -24.58 38.33 13.39
C GLN A 22 -25.02 36.87 13.60
N PRO A 23 -26.05 36.39 12.88
CA PRO A 23 -26.31 34.97 12.86
C PRO A 23 -25.01 34.29 12.41
N ALA A 24 -24.66 33.19 13.07
CA ALA A 24 -23.57 32.33 12.67
C ALA A 24 -23.84 31.86 11.23
N ASN A 25 -23.36 32.62 10.26
CA ASN A 25 -23.42 32.28 8.86
C ASN A 25 -22.48 31.10 8.66
N ALA A 26 -23.08 29.98 8.25
CA ALA A 26 -22.51 28.85 7.52
C ALA A 26 -21.10 28.40 7.95
N ALA A 27 -21.03 27.17 8.48
CA ALA A 27 -19.78 26.43 8.61
C ALA A 27 -18.87 26.63 7.37
N ASP A 28 -17.62 26.98 7.63
CA ASP A 28 -16.51 27.11 6.68
C ASP A 28 -16.55 26.00 5.62
N PRO A 29 -16.17 26.22 4.34
CA PRO A 29 -16.06 25.14 3.38
C PRO A 29 -15.15 24.07 3.97
N GLN A 30 -15.75 22.94 4.31
CA GLN A 30 -15.13 21.86 5.07
C GLN A 30 -13.75 21.54 4.48
N PRO A 31 -12.68 21.42 5.28
CA PRO A 31 -11.31 21.22 4.79
C PRO A 31 -11.19 20.06 3.79
N ASP A 32 -12.06 19.06 3.92
CA ASP A 32 -12.26 17.96 2.98
C ASP A 32 -12.57 18.46 1.54
N VAL A 33 -13.45 19.44 1.37
CA VAL A 33 -13.84 20.00 0.06
C VAL A 33 -12.65 20.68 -0.60
N ALA A 34 -11.93 21.51 0.15
CA ALA A 34 -10.78 22.24 -0.39
C ALA A 34 -9.67 21.27 -0.82
N TYR A 35 -9.34 20.30 0.04
CA TYR A 35 -8.35 19.27 -0.26
C TYR A 35 -8.76 18.44 -1.49
N LEU A 36 -9.94 17.81 -1.46
CA LEU A 36 -10.38 16.89 -2.52
C LEU A 36 -10.50 17.60 -3.86
N ASN A 37 -11.04 18.83 -3.91
CA ASN A 37 -11.10 19.59 -5.16
C ASN A 37 -9.71 19.86 -5.75
N THR A 38 -8.74 20.24 -4.91
CA THR A 38 -7.38 20.57 -5.37
C THR A 38 -6.65 19.31 -5.84
N ALA A 39 -6.70 18.24 -5.05
CA ALA A 39 -6.08 16.96 -5.36
C ALA A 39 -6.67 16.36 -6.65
N HIS A 40 -7.99 16.41 -6.81
CA HIS A 40 -8.68 15.89 -7.99
C HIS A 40 -8.33 16.68 -9.27
N GLN A 41 -8.25 18.01 -9.21
CA GLN A 41 -7.80 18.80 -10.38
C GLN A 41 -6.34 18.50 -10.77
N LEU A 42 -5.47 18.26 -9.80
CA LEU A 42 -4.08 17.84 -10.07
C LEU A 42 -4.05 16.47 -10.74
N ASN A 43 -4.84 15.51 -10.25
CA ASN A 43 -5.00 14.20 -10.89
C ASN A 43 -5.47 14.33 -12.35
N LEU A 44 -6.56 15.06 -12.61
CA LEU A 44 -7.07 15.29 -13.97
C LEU A 44 -6.00 15.91 -14.88
N THR A 45 -5.24 16.87 -14.37
CA THR A 45 -4.15 17.52 -15.11
C THR A 45 -3.05 16.54 -15.49
N ILE A 46 -2.65 15.67 -14.55
CA ILE A 46 -1.60 14.68 -14.79
C ILE A 46 -2.09 13.60 -15.76
N ILE A 47 -3.34 13.14 -15.60
CA ILE A 47 -3.98 12.16 -16.48
C ILE A 47 -4.02 12.67 -17.92
N ASP A 48 -4.46 13.90 -18.16
CA ASP A 48 -4.55 14.48 -19.52
C ASP A 48 -3.18 14.58 -20.21
N ALA A 49 -2.18 15.08 -19.47
CA ALA A 49 -0.81 15.18 -19.97
C ALA A 49 -0.18 13.80 -20.22
N ALA A 50 -0.44 12.83 -19.34
CA ALA A 50 0.06 11.47 -19.45
C ALA A 50 -0.58 10.74 -20.64
N HIS A 51 -1.90 10.80 -20.77
CA HIS A 51 -2.66 10.20 -21.86
C HIS A 51 -2.09 10.61 -23.23
N THR A 52 -1.88 11.92 -23.42
CA THR A 52 -1.31 12.45 -24.66
C THR A 52 0.11 11.90 -24.92
N ALA A 53 0.96 11.85 -23.89
CA ALA A 53 2.34 11.42 -24.04
C ALA A 53 2.50 9.90 -24.26
N THR A 54 1.51 9.08 -23.93
CA THR A 54 1.54 7.64 -24.27
C THR A 54 1.68 7.41 -25.78
N THR A 55 1.12 8.30 -26.61
CA THR A 55 1.18 8.21 -28.07
C THR A 55 2.10 9.25 -28.71
N LYS A 56 2.19 10.46 -28.14
CA LYS A 56 2.97 11.58 -28.69
C LYS A 56 4.41 11.66 -28.17
N GLY A 57 4.74 10.96 -27.08
CA GLY A 57 6.10 10.89 -26.54
C GLY A 57 7.09 10.32 -27.56
N ARG A 58 8.24 10.97 -27.75
CA ARG A 58 9.25 10.58 -28.74
C ARG A 58 10.07 9.39 -28.28
N THR A 59 10.51 9.40 -27.03
CA THR A 59 11.28 8.32 -26.44
C THR A 59 10.39 7.22 -25.88
N SER A 60 10.87 5.98 -25.95
CA SER A 60 10.17 4.86 -25.32
C SER A 60 10.07 5.02 -23.80
N CYS A 61 11.02 5.73 -23.18
CA CYS A 61 10.96 6.08 -21.77
C CYS A 61 9.75 6.96 -21.45
N VAL A 62 9.58 8.09 -22.14
CA VAL A 62 8.45 9.01 -21.88
C VAL A 62 7.12 8.31 -22.08
N ARG A 63 6.94 7.51 -23.13
CA ARG A 63 5.69 6.75 -23.34
C ARG A 63 5.41 5.76 -22.21
N ARG A 64 6.44 5.07 -21.69
CA ARG A 64 6.28 4.13 -20.57
C ARG A 64 5.93 4.84 -19.26
N VAL A 65 6.65 5.91 -18.91
CA VAL A 65 6.37 6.71 -17.71
C VAL A 65 4.99 7.34 -17.81
N ALA A 66 4.62 7.89 -18.96
CA ALA A 66 3.28 8.42 -19.21
C ALA A 66 2.20 7.36 -18.96
N GLY A 67 2.38 6.14 -19.48
CA GLY A 67 1.45 5.05 -19.21
C GLY A 67 1.36 4.67 -17.73
N GLN A 68 2.45 4.77 -16.97
CA GLN A 68 2.46 4.56 -15.51
C GLN A 68 1.69 5.67 -14.79
N LEU A 69 2.03 6.94 -15.06
CA LEU A 69 1.35 8.10 -14.48
C LEU A 69 -0.16 8.04 -14.73
N GLU A 70 -0.58 7.78 -15.97
CA GLU A 70 -2.01 7.72 -16.31
C GLU A 70 -2.75 6.66 -15.50
N ARG A 71 -2.20 5.43 -15.40
CA ARG A 71 -2.85 4.35 -14.66
C ARG A 71 -2.94 4.65 -13.17
N ASP A 72 -1.86 5.15 -12.59
CA ASP A 72 -1.76 5.33 -11.15
C ASP A 72 -2.57 6.56 -10.70
N HIS A 73 -2.55 7.66 -11.45
CA HIS A 73 -3.38 8.83 -11.15
C HIS A 73 -4.88 8.61 -11.36
N ARG A 74 -5.29 7.75 -12.31
CA ARG A 74 -6.70 7.33 -12.42
C ARG A 74 -7.20 6.65 -11.15
N LYS A 75 -6.34 5.86 -10.49
CA LYS A 75 -6.69 5.22 -9.21
C LYS A 75 -6.80 6.21 -8.06
N LEU A 76 -5.84 7.12 -7.93
CA LEU A 76 -5.90 8.18 -6.93
C LEU A 76 -7.17 9.04 -7.12
N SER A 77 -7.48 9.40 -8.36
CA SER A 77 -8.69 10.15 -8.72
C SER A 77 -9.98 9.41 -8.37
N ALA A 78 -10.00 8.07 -8.53
CA ALA A 78 -11.15 7.24 -8.19
C ALA A 78 -11.35 7.11 -6.67
N GLN A 79 -10.27 7.02 -5.90
CA GLN A 79 -10.30 7.04 -4.42
C GLN A 79 -10.87 8.36 -3.90
N GLU A 80 -10.43 9.49 -4.48
CA GLU A 80 -10.98 10.82 -4.16
C GLU A 80 -12.47 10.92 -4.47
N LEU A 81 -12.92 10.38 -5.62
CA LEU A 81 -14.32 10.40 -6.02
C LEU A 81 -15.21 9.54 -5.10
N ASP A 82 -14.73 8.39 -4.64
CA ASP A 82 -15.46 7.54 -3.69
C ASP A 82 -15.69 8.28 -2.36
N VAL A 83 -14.62 8.81 -1.77
CA VAL A 83 -14.70 9.58 -0.53
C VAL A 83 -15.59 10.81 -0.70
N ALA A 84 -15.43 11.55 -1.81
CA ALA A 84 -16.29 12.71 -2.10
C ALA A 84 -17.76 12.32 -2.21
N THR A 85 -18.08 11.20 -2.86
CA THR A 85 -19.46 10.69 -2.99
C THR A 85 -20.06 10.38 -1.61
N ARG A 86 -19.32 9.67 -0.75
CA ARG A 86 -19.73 9.35 0.63
C ARG A 86 -19.98 10.61 1.46
N LEU A 87 -19.17 11.65 1.26
CA LEU A 87 -19.27 12.93 1.95
C LEU A 87 -20.23 13.93 1.27
N ASN A 88 -20.91 13.55 0.17
CA ASN A 88 -21.76 14.43 -0.65
C ASN A 88 -21.04 15.68 -1.18
N ILE A 89 -19.75 15.55 -1.50
CA ILE A 89 -18.91 16.60 -2.08
C ILE A 89 -18.90 16.43 -3.61
N LEU A 90 -19.16 17.52 -4.34
CA LEU A 90 -19.04 17.54 -5.80
C LEU A 90 -17.61 17.90 -6.21
N LEU A 91 -16.95 16.98 -6.91
CA LEU A 91 -15.62 17.21 -7.46
C LEU A 91 -15.67 17.84 -8.86
N PRO A 92 -14.68 18.66 -9.23
CA PRO A 92 -14.56 19.22 -10.58
C PRO A 92 -14.30 18.10 -11.59
N THR A 93 -14.95 18.12 -12.75
CA THR A 93 -14.76 17.08 -13.79
C THR A 93 -13.69 17.43 -14.82
N THR A 94 -13.08 18.61 -14.71
CA THR A 94 -12.02 19.08 -15.63
C THR A 94 -10.92 19.80 -14.86
N PRO A 95 -9.67 19.83 -15.38
CA PRO A 95 -8.61 20.68 -14.84
C PRO A 95 -9.05 22.14 -14.79
N SER A 96 -8.49 22.94 -13.88
CA SER A 96 -8.75 24.39 -13.82
C SER A 96 -8.39 25.11 -15.12
N ALA A 97 -8.92 26.32 -15.32
CA ALA A 97 -8.60 27.12 -16.52
C ALA A 97 -7.09 27.40 -16.68
N ALA A 98 -6.37 27.59 -15.57
CA ALA A 98 -4.92 27.78 -15.58
C ALA A 98 -4.17 26.49 -16.00
N GLN A 99 -4.56 25.34 -15.44
CA GLN A 99 -3.99 24.04 -15.80
C GLN A 99 -4.24 23.69 -17.28
N ARG A 100 -5.46 23.92 -17.79
CA ARG A 100 -5.78 23.71 -19.22
C ARG A 100 -4.90 24.53 -20.15
N ARG A 101 -4.63 25.81 -19.82
CA ARG A 101 -3.69 26.63 -20.60
C ARG A 101 -2.28 26.03 -20.62
N GLN A 102 -1.81 25.45 -19.53
CA GLN A 102 -0.51 24.77 -19.50
C GLN A 102 -0.51 23.49 -20.34
N LEU A 103 -1.61 22.73 -20.31
CA LEU A 103 -1.81 21.55 -21.16
C LEU A 103 -1.80 21.92 -22.64
N ASP A 104 -2.47 23.01 -23.03
CA ASP A 104 -2.48 23.51 -24.41
C ASP A 104 -1.08 23.89 -24.89
N LEU A 105 -0.29 24.58 -24.05
CA LEU A 105 1.10 24.94 -24.34
C LEU A 105 2.01 23.71 -24.51
N LEU A 106 1.76 22.66 -23.74
CA LEU A 106 2.46 21.38 -23.87
C LEU A 106 2.05 20.65 -25.15
N ALA A 107 0.74 20.59 -25.44
CA ALA A 107 0.18 19.96 -26.62
C ALA A 107 0.68 20.61 -27.91
N ALA A 108 0.84 21.94 -27.94
CA ALA A 108 1.42 22.68 -29.07
C ALA A 108 2.86 22.26 -29.42
N LYS A 109 3.57 21.58 -28.50
CA LYS A 109 4.92 21.04 -28.75
C LYS A 109 4.90 19.61 -29.29
N ALA A 110 3.74 18.96 -29.38
CA ALA A 110 3.64 17.58 -29.85
C ALA A 110 4.30 17.41 -31.24
N GLY A 111 5.06 16.32 -31.41
CA GLY A 111 5.81 16.03 -32.64
C GLY A 111 7.16 16.77 -32.77
N THR A 112 7.38 17.85 -32.02
CA THR A 112 8.66 18.58 -32.02
C THR A 112 9.75 17.87 -31.21
N ARG A 113 11.03 18.19 -31.45
CA ARG A 113 12.17 17.63 -30.68
C ARG A 113 12.14 18.02 -29.20
N SER A 114 11.45 19.08 -28.81
CA SER A 114 11.39 19.58 -27.44
C SER A 114 10.22 19.01 -26.62
N TYR A 115 9.33 18.21 -27.21
CA TYR A 115 8.15 17.67 -26.54
C TYR A 115 8.48 16.91 -25.25
N ASP A 116 9.35 15.90 -25.32
CA ASP A 116 9.70 15.05 -24.17
C ASP A 116 10.31 15.88 -23.02
N ALA A 117 11.16 16.85 -23.33
CA ALA A 117 11.77 17.72 -22.33
C ALA A 117 10.74 18.64 -21.67
N ALA A 118 9.81 19.20 -22.46
CA ALA A 118 8.72 20.03 -21.96
C ALA A 118 7.73 19.22 -21.11
N TRP A 119 7.40 18.00 -21.54
CA TRP A 119 6.54 17.09 -20.80
C TRP A 119 7.15 16.70 -19.45
N LEU A 120 8.43 16.33 -19.41
CA LEU A 120 9.13 16.02 -18.15
C LEU A 120 9.18 17.22 -17.21
N ALA A 121 9.40 18.43 -17.74
CA ALA A 121 9.39 19.66 -16.93
C ALA A 121 8.01 19.95 -16.35
N PHE A 122 6.97 19.82 -17.18
CA PHE A 122 5.58 19.97 -16.75
C PHE A 122 5.22 18.95 -15.65
N GLN A 123 5.55 17.67 -15.86
CA GLN A 123 5.28 16.62 -14.88
C GLN A 123 6.01 16.86 -13.57
N ARG A 124 7.29 17.27 -13.59
CA ARG A 124 8.01 17.63 -12.35
C ARG A 124 7.29 18.72 -11.56
N GLN A 125 6.85 19.77 -12.24
CA GLN A 125 6.20 20.91 -11.59
C GLN A 125 4.88 20.50 -10.95
N VAL A 126 4.00 19.81 -11.68
CA VAL A 126 2.68 19.41 -11.15
C VAL A 126 2.81 18.37 -10.04
N HIS A 127 3.79 17.46 -10.10
CA HIS A 127 4.05 16.51 -9.02
C HIS A 127 4.64 17.18 -7.77
N GLN A 128 5.46 18.25 -7.92
CA GLN A 128 5.91 19.05 -6.79
C GLN A 128 4.74 19.77 -6.09
N GLN A 129 3.81 20.32 -6.88
CA GLN A 129 2.59 20.93 -6.33
C GLN A 129 1.73 19.91 -5.58
N TYR A 130 1.53 18.72 -6.17
CA TYR A 130 0.75 17.68 -5.53
C TYR A 130 1.46 17.13 -4.29
N LEU A 131 2.78 16.99 -4.32
CA LEU A 131 3.53 16.56 -3.14
C LEU A 131 3.40 17.56 -1.99
N ALA A 132 3.46 18.86 -2.29
CA ALA A 132 3.24 19.90 -1.28
C ALA A 132 1.83 19.85 -0.67
N LEU A 133 0.81 19.48 -1.46
CA LEU A 133 -0.56 19.29 -0.95
C LEU A 133 -0.66 18.09 -0.01
N VAL A 134 -0.10 16.93 -0.37
CA VAL A 134 -0.20 15.69 0.43
C VAL A 134 0.79 15.63 1.59
N GLU A 135 1.84 16.45 1.59
CA GLU A 135 2.74 16.62 2.74
C GLU A 135 2.31 17.74 3.68
N GLY A 136 1.34 18.56 3.27
CA GLY A 136 0.75 19.58 4.13
C GLY A 136 -0.08 18.97 5.26
N GLU A 137 -0.11 19.64 6.42
CA GLU A 137 -0.97 19.23 7.52
C GLU A 137 -2.43 19.49 7.16
N LEU A 138 -3.24 18.43 7.17
CA LEU A 138 -4.69 18.56 7.13
C LEU A 138 -5.18 19.10 8.48
N PRO A 139 -6.20 19.98 8.51
CA PRO A 139 -6.79 20.42 9.78
C PRO A 139 -7.31 19.24 10.59
N ILE A 140 -7.29 19.34 11.92
CA ILE A 140 -7.82 18.30 12.84
C ILE A 140 -9.28 17.94 12.54
N SER A 141 -10.04 18.86 11.92
CA SER A 141 -11.42 18.65 11.50
C SER A 141 -11.58 17.90 10.17
N ALA A 142 -10.49 17.51 9.50
CA ALA A 142 -10.54 16.68 8.31
C ALA A 142 -11.05 15.27 8.64
N SER A 143 -11.81 14.70 7.71
CA SER A 143 -12.33 13.35 7.89
C SER A 143 -11.21 12.29 7.81
N PRO A 144 -11.26 11.21 8.60
CA PRO A 144 -10.28 10.12 8.54
C PRO A 144 -10.15 9.49 7.14
N ALA A 145 -11.25 9.46 6.36
CA ALA A 145 -11.23 8.97 4.99
C ALA A 145 -10.42 9.87 4.06
N VAL A 146 -10.49 11.20 4.22
CA VAL A 146 -9.69 12.16 3.45
C VAL A 146 -8.21 12.07 3.85
N GLU A 147 -7.92 11.95 5.14
CA GLU A 147 -6.55 11.72 5.62
C GLU A 147 -5.95 10.44 5.02
N ALA A 148 -6.71 9.34 5.01
CA ALA A 148 -6.28 8.08 4.42
C ALA A 148 -6.02 8.19 2.90
N VAL A 149 -6.84 8.95 2.16
CA VAL A 149 -6.60 9.24 0.73
C VAL A 149 -5.32 10.05 0.53
N ALA A 150 -5.08 11.07 1.37
CA ALA A 150 -3.87 11.88 1.29
C ALA A 150 -2.59 11.07 1.56
N ASP A 151 -2.60 10.29 2.64
CA ASP A 151 -1.52 9.38 2.99
C ASP A 151 -1.29 8.34 1.90
N GLY A 152 -2.37 7.78 1.35
CA GLY A 152 -2.36 6.82 0.25
C GLY A 152 -1.66 7.36 -1.00
N ALA A 153 -1.92 8.61 -1.37
CA ALA A 153 -1.34 9.24 -2.55
C ALA A 153 0.16 9.53 -2.40
N LYS A 154 0.60 9.93 -1.21
CA LYS A 154 1.98 10.41 -0.95
C LYS A 154 3.10 9.53 -1.52
N PRO A 155 3.20 8.22 -1.23
CA PRO A 155 4.30 7.40 -1.74
C PRO A 155 4.26 7.25 -3.27
N VAL A 156 3.08 7.29 -3.89
CA VAL A 156 2.89 7.24 -5.36
C VAL A 156 3.42 8.53 -5.99
N ILE A 157 3.05 9.70 -5.45
CA ILE A 157 3.52 10.99 -5.96
C ILE A 157 5.04 11.12 -5.83
N GLN A 158 5.62 10.69 -4.70
CA GLN A 158 7.07 10.67 -4.51
C GLN A 158 7.79 9.75 -5.51
N MET A 159 7.21 8.58 -5.81
CA MET A 159 7.71 7.67 -6.84
C MET A 159 7.70 8.31 -8.22
N HIS A 160 6.57 8.90 -8.62
CA HIS A 160 6.43 9.58 -9.91
C HIS A 160 7.40 10.75 -10.05
N GLN A 161 7.56 11.57 -9.01
CA GLN A 161 8.50 12.69 -9.02
C GLN A 161 9.92 12.21 -9.32
N ARG A 162 10.35 11.06 -8.77
CA ARG A 162 11.66 10.46 -9.10
C ARG A 162 11.74 10.00 -10.55
N ALA A 163 10.65 9.45 -11.12
CA ALA A 163 10.62 8.97 -12.51
C ALA A 163 10.75 10.11 -13.54
N VAL A 164 10.27 11.32 -13.20
CA VAL A 164 10.32 12.50 -14.07
C VAL A 164 11.46 13.48 -13.76
N THR A 165 12.27 13.20 -12.73
CA THR A 165 13.43 14.03 -12.33
C THR A 165 14.72 13.63 -13.05
N GLY A 166 15.47 14.62 -13.56
CA GLY A 166 16.73 14.39 -14.29
C GLY A 166 16.50 13.80 -15.68
N THR A 167 17.20 12.70 -16.00
CA THR A 167 16.91 11.88 -17.19
C THR A 167 15.72 10.98 -16.94
N CYS A 168 14.82 10.86 -17.92
CA CYS A 168 13.65 9.96 -17.83
C CYS A 168 14.11 8.54 -17.49
N LYS A 169 13.53 7.97 -16.43
CA LYS A 169 13.74 6.58 -16.03
C LYS A 169 12.39 5.88 -16.03
N ALA A 170 12.23 4.91 -16.92
CA ALA A 170 11.09 4.01 -16.88
C ALA A 170 11.49 2.76 -16.11
N GLU A 171 10.62 2.27 -15.23
CA GLU A 171 10.81 1.00 -14.53
C GLU A 171 10.79 -0.15 -15.56
N THR A 172 11.78 -1.06 -15.49
CA THR A 172 11.95 -2.17 -16.46
C THR A 172 12.14 -3.53 -15.80
N THR A 173 12.01 -3.63 -14.48
CA THR A 173 12.31 -4.84 -13.72
C THR A 173 11.04 -5.54 -13.27
N THR A 174 11.10 -6.87 -13.19
CA THR A 174 10.05 -7.66 -12.57
C THR A 174 9.87 -7.18 -11.13
N PRO A 175 8.63 -6.94 -10.67
CA PRO A 175 8.38 -6.54 -9.31
C PRO A 175 8.96 -7.55 -8.31
N VAL A 176 9.64 -7.05 -7.29
CA VAL A 176 10.21 -7.85 -6.19
C VAL A 176 9.65 -7.32 -4.87
N VAL A 177 9.40 -8.21 -3.91
CA VAL A 177 8.90 -7.83 -2.57
C VAL A 177 9.95 -8.25 -1.51
N PRO A 178 10.86 -7.35 -1.10
CA PRO A 178 11.95 -7.66 -0.19
C PRO A 178 11.51 -7.50 1.28
N THR A 179 10.83 -8.50 1.81
CA THR A 179 10.20 -8.47 3.16
C THR A 179 11.02 -9.21 4.22
N GLY A 180 12.32 -9.39 4.04
CA GLY A 180 13.14 -10.12 5.01
C GLY A 180 14.62 -9.91 4.80
N GLU A 181 15.30 -9.48 5.86
CA GLU A 181 16.73 -9.17 5.89
C GLU A 181 17.43 -9.70 7.16
N GLY A 182 16.69 -10.40 8.04
CA GLY A 182 17.21 -10.91 9.31
C GLY A 182 17.73 -12.35 9.22
N GLY A 183 17.07 -13.21 8.46
CA GLY A 183 17.41 -14.64 8.31
C GLY A 183 17.02 -15.52 9.50
N GLN A 184 16.47 -14.93 10.56
CA GLN A 184 16.13 -15.60 11.82
C GLN A 184 15.06 -16.67 11.62
N GLU A 185 14.09 -16.43 10.73
CA GLU A 185 13.06 -17.41 10.42
C GLU A 185 13.61 -18.61 9.63
N ALA A 186 14.55 -18.37 8.70
CA ALA A 186 15.27 -19.46 8.02
C ALA A 186 16.12 -20.27 9.02
N ASP A 187 16.84 -19.60 9.91
CA ASP A 187 17.71 -20.26 10.89
C ASP A 187 16.89 -21.08 11.91
N ALA A 188 15.76 -20.54 12.39
CA ALA A 188 14.83 -21.26 13.26
C ALA A 188 14.25 -22.50 12.57
N LYS A 189 13.91 -22.39 11.29
CA LYS A 189 13.42 -23.52 10.48
C LYS A 189 14.49 -24.59 10.29
N LEU A 190 15.75 -24.20 10.07
CA LEU A 190 16.88 -25.12 9.98
C LEU A 190 17.10 -25.84 11.32
N ALA A 191 17.04 -25.13 12.44
CA ALA A 191 17.17 -25.71 13.78
C ALA A 191 16.07 -26.75 14.07
N ARG A 192 14.81 -26.42 13.75
CA ARG A 192 13.67 -27.36 13.85
C ARG A 192 13.88 -28.61 12.99
N THR A 193 14.35 -28.43 11.76
CA THR A 193 14.64 -29.54 10.84
C THR A 193 15.73 -30.46 11.40
N ARG A 194 16.81 -29.90 11.96
CA ARG A 194 17.88 -30.67 12.61
C ARG A 194 17.36 -31.44 13.83
N ALA A 195 16.58 -30.80 14.69
CA ALA A 195 15.97 -31.45 15.85
C ALA A 195 15.05 -32.62 15.43
N ALA A 196 14.25 -32.43 14.38
CA ALA A 196 13.38 -33.45 13.84
C ALA A 196 14.16 -34.68 13.32
N LEU A 197 15.25 -34.45 12.57
CA LEU A 197 16.12 -35.52 12.09
C LEU A 197 16.82 -36.27 13.23
N ILE A 198 17.24 -35.55 14.29
CA ILE A 198 17.82 -36.17 15.49
C ILE A 198 16.78 -37.06 16.18
N LEU A 199 15.54 -36.60 16.36
CA LEU A 199 14.45 -37.38 16.95
C LEU A 199 14.14 -38.64 16.13
N MET A 200 14.12 -38.53 14.80
CA MET A 200 13.97 -39.69 13.93
C MET A 200 15.13 -40.68 14.10
N GLY A 201 16.38 -40.22 14.13
CA GLY A 201 17.55 -41.05 14.36
C GLY A 201 17.50 -41.79 15.69
N ILE A 202 17.13 -41.09 16.77
CA ILE A 202 16.91 -41.69 18.10
C ILE A 202 15.82 -42.77 18.01
N GLY A 203 14.69 -42.48 17.38
CA GLY A 203 13.61 -43.45 17.25
C GLY A 203 14.02 -44.71 16.48
N VAL A 204 14.78 -44.56 15.39
CA VAL A 204 15.35 -45.70 14.64
C VAL A 204 16.28 -46.54 15.52
N VAL A 205 17.20 -45.91 16.26
CA VAL A 205 18.13 -46.60 17.16
C VAL A 205 17.38 -47.36 18.27
N LEU A 206 16.34 -46.76 18.84
CA LEU A 206 15.51 -47.41 19.87
C LEU A 206 14.73 -48.61 19.33
N LEU A 207 14.37 -48.60 18.04
CA LEU A 207 13.62 -49.68 17.38
C LEU A 207 14.49 -50.80 16.81
N LEU A 208 15.73 -50.53 16.41
CA LEU A 208 16.55 -51.47 15.65
C LEU A 208 17.81 -51.96 16.38
N VAL A 209 18.31 -51.24 17.38
CA VAL A 209 19.61 -51.57 18.02
C VAL A 209 19.41 -52.33 19.34
N GLY A 210 19.77 -53.60 19.35
CA GLY A 210 19.86 -54.46 20.55
C GLY A 210 19.15 -55.81 20.38
N LYS A 211 19.68 -56.86 21.04
CA LYS A 211 19.18 -58.26 20.89
C LYS A 211 17.78 -58.48 21.49
N ALA A 212 17.38 -57.69 22.49
CA ALA A 212 16.05 -57.73 23.09
C ALA A 212 15.55 -56.30 23.34
N ILE A 213 14.46 -55.90 22.67
CA ILE A 213 13.93 -54.53 22.74
C ILE A 213 12.65 -54.55 23.58
N PRO A 214 12.68 -54.05 24.83
CA PRO A 214 11.50 -54.05 25.70
C PRO A 214 10.39 -53.15 25.13
N VAL A 215 9.12 -53.48 25.41
CA VAL A 215 7.95 -52.77 24.88
C VAL A 215 8.01 -51.27 25.15
N LYS A 216 8.43 -50.85 26.35
CA LYS A 216 8.61 -49.43 26.70
C LYS A 216 9.59 -48.73 25.74
N ARG A 217 10.70 -49.36 25.38
CA ARG A 217 11.69 -48.80 24.44
C ARG A 217 11.13 -48.69 23.02
N ARG A 218 10.30 -49.66 22.60
CA ARG A 218 9.58 -49.58 21.31
C ARG A 218 8.60 -48.41 21.28
N LEU A 219 7.82 -48.22 22.35
CA LEU A 219 6.88 -47.10 22.45
C LEU A 219 7.59 -45.75 22.41
N LEU A 220 8.71 -45.58 23.14
CA LEU A 220 9.55 -44.38 23.03
C LEU A 220 10.12 -44.18 21.61
N GLY A 221 10.58 -45.26 20.97
CA GLY A 221 11.09 -45.20 19.60
C GLY A 221 10.04 -44.74 18.59
N ILE A 222 8.82 -45.29 18.68
CA ILE A 222 7.67 -44.87 17.86
C ILE A 222 7.31 -43.42 18.13
N ALA A 223 7.23 -43.00 19.41
CA ALA A 223 6.90 -41.63 19.78
C ALA A 223 7.94 -40.63 19.26
N ALA A 224 9.24 -40.93 19.37
CA ALA A 224 10.31 -40.08 18.86
C ALA A 224 10.28 -39.96 17.32
N LEU A 225 10.04 -41.07 16.62
CA LEU A 225 9.86 -41.06 15.16
C LEU A 225 8.63 -40.27 14.75
N ALA A 226 7.49 -40.47 15.41
CA ALA A 226 6.27 -39.74 15.13
C ALA A 226 6.45 -38.23 15.37
N ALA A 227 7.08 -37.84 16.48
CA ALA A 227 7.39 -36.45 16.77
C ALA A 227 8.33 -35.83 15.72
N GLY A 228 9.39 -36.54 15.33
CA GLY A 228 10.31 -36.10 14.28
C GLY A 228 9.59 -35.94 12.93
N LEU A 229 8.74 -36.89 12.55
CA LEU A 229 7.96 -36.85 11.32
C LEU A 229 6.97 -35.67 11.30
N ILE A 230 6.27 -35.42 12.42
CA ILE A 230 5.37 -34.27 12.59
C ILE A 230 6.14 -32.95 12.48
N MET A 231 7.34 -32.84 13.06
CA MET A 231 8.16 -31.63 12.94
C MET A 231 8.68 -31.38 11.51
N LEU A 232 8.99 -32.44 10.75
CA LEU A 232 9.47 -32.34 9.37
C LEU A 232 8.36 -31.99 8.37
N PHE A 233 7.19 -32.63 8.49
CA PHE A 233 6.12 -32.54 7.49
C PHE A 233 4.90 -31.72 7.94
N GLY A 234 4.78 -31.40 9.23
CA GLY A 234 3.65 -30.64 9.78
C GLY A 234 3.70 -29.13 9.53
N GLY A 235 4.78 -28.59 8.93
CA GLY A 235 5.01 -27.14 8.86
C GLY A 235 5.63 -26.58 7.58
N GLN A 236 5.82 -27.37 6.51
CA GLN A 236 6.23 -26.79 5.23
C GLN A 236 5.02 -26.17 4.53
N PRO A 237 5.09 -24.90 4.10
CA PRO A 237 4.01 -24.26 3.35
C PRO A 237 3.94 -24.87 1.95
N ASN A 238 3.29 -26.02 1.82
CA ASN A 238 3.00 -26.59 0.52
C ASN A 238 2.00 -25.69 -0.21
N ASN A 239 2.19 -25.56 -1.52
CA ASN A 239 1.23 -24.90 -2.38
C ASN A 239 -0.12 -25.61 -2.26
N THR A 240 -1.18 -24.87 -1.93
CA THR A 240 -2.52 -25.44 -1.70
C THR A 240 -3.62 -24.49 -2.17
N GLY A 241 -4.81 -25.03 -2.43
CA GLY A 241 -5.96 -24.28 -2.93
C GLY A 241 -5.82 -23.77 -4.37
N LYS A 242 -6.82 -23.05 -4.88
CA LYS A 242 -6.86 -22.53 -6.25
C LYS A 242 -6.66 -21.01 -6.24
N VAL A 243 -5.66 -20.52 -6.96
CA VAL A 243 -5.42 -19.07 -7.11
C VAL A 243 -6.60 -18.46 -7.88
N PRO A 244 -7.23 -17.39 -7.38
CA PRO A 244 -8.28 -16.68 -8.11
C PRO A 244 -7.75 -16.12 -9.43
N ASP A 245 -8.48 -16.38 -10.52
CA ASP A 245 -8.13 -15.89 -11.84
C ASP A 245 -8.11 -14.36 -11.84
N ALA A 246 -6.98 -13.78 -12.21
CA ALA A 246 -6.88 -12.34 -12.34
C ALA A 246 -7.72 -11.79 -13.49
N GLY A 247 -7.97 -12.52 -14.58
CA GLY A 247 -8.74 -12.01 -15.73
C GLY A 247 -8.12 -10.74 -16.39
N LYS A 248 -8.78 -10.20 -17.43
CA LYS A 248 -8.42 -8.90 -18.04
C LYS A 248 -9.51 -7.89 -17.69
N THR A 249 -9.16 -6.80 -17.00
CA THR A 249 -10.10 -5.74 -16.58
C THR A 249 -10.55 -4.88 -17.76
N THR A 250 -11.83 -4.47 -17.77
CA THR A 250 -12.40 -3.49 -18.72
C THR A 250 -13.18 -2.33 -18.07
N ALA A 251 -13.14 -2.12 -16.75
CA ALA A 251 -13.97 -1.05 -16.16
C ALA A 251 -13.31 -0.28 -15.02
N ASP A 252 -13.21 1.04 -15.25
CA ASP A 252 -12.89 2.16 -14.37
C ASP A 252 -13.97 2.38 -13.28
N ARG A 253 -14.17 1.42 -12.38
CA ARG A 253 -14.90 1.71 -11.13
C ARG A 253 -14.20 1.11 -9.93
N GLU A 254 -13.04 1.67 -9.63
CA GLU A 254 -12.41 1.54 -8.32
C GLU A 254 -13.14 2.51 -7.38
N ALA A 255 -13.88 1.99 -6.40
CA ALA A 255 -14.47 2.77 -5.32
C ALA A 255 -14.01 2.11 -4.03
N ALA A 256 -12.99 2.68 -3.39
CA ALA A 256 -12.35 2.09 -2.23
C ALA A 256 -11.49 3.12 -1.47
N VAL A 257 -11.62 3.12 -0.13
CA VAL A 257 -10.83 3.95 0.78
C VAL A 257 -9.54 3.22 1.14
N PRO A 258 -8.37 3.90 1.17
CA PRO A 258 -7.12 3.26 1.56
C PRO A 258 -7.21 2.51 2.89
N PRO A 259 -6.61 1.30 2.99
CA PRO A 259 -6.65 0.51 4.20
C PRO A 259 -5.72 1.07 5.28
N VAL A 260 -6.17 1.03 6.53
CA VAL A 260 -5.39 1.49 7.71
C VAL A 260 -5.11 0.36 8.71
N ARG A 261 -5.81 -0.79 8.58
CA ARG A 261 -5.64 -1.93 9.49
C ARG A 261 -5.81 -3.27 8.78
N LEU A 262 -5.01 -4.24 9.19
CA LEU A 262 -5.13 -5.65 8.81
C LEU A 262 -5.33 -6.49 10.07
N LYS A 263 -6.32 -7.37 10.05
CA LYS A 263 -6.60 -8.30 11.14
C LYS A 263 -6.78 -9.72 10.62
N LEU A 264 -6.02 -10.64 11.20
CA LEU A 264 -6.13 -12.07 11.00
C LEU A 264 -6.42 -12.70 12.37
N PRO A 265 -7.69 -13.04 12.69
CA PRO A 265 -8.09 -13.43 14.04
C PRO A 265 -7.23 -14.55 14.62
N GLY A 266 -6.69 -14.34 15.82
CA GLY A 266 -5.83 -15.29 16.53
C GLY A 266 -4.41 -15.42 15.98
N VAL A 267 -4.04 -14.66 14.95
CA VAL A 267 -2.73 -14.74 14.29
C VAL A 267 -1.98 -13.42 14.34
N LEU A 268 -2.57 -12.34 13.81
CA LEU A 268 -1.95 -11.01 13.79
C LEU A 268 -2.99 -9.89 13.74
N GLU A 269 -2.60 -8.72 14.22
CA GLU A 269 -3.27 -7.44 13.98
C GLU A 269 -2.18 -6.40 13.78
N ALA A 270 -2.31 -5.57 12.75
CA ALA A 270 -1.28 -4.61 12.37
C ALA A 270 -1.85 -3.36 11.72
N THR A 271 -1.15 -2.25 11.91
CA THR A 271 -1.37 -1.02 11.16
C THR A 271 -0.95 -1.24 9.71
N VAL A 272 -1.76 -0.72 8.79
CA VAL A 272 -1.47 -0.72 7.36
C VAL A 272 -1.04 0.69 6.96
N GLN A 273 0.08 0.78 6.25
CA GLN A 273 0.63 2.02 5.72
C GLN A 273 0.75 1.93 4.20
N PRO A 274 0.51 3.01 3.46
CA PRO A 274 0.67 3.01 2.02
C PRO A 274 2.15 2.95 1.63
N VAL A 275 2.45 2.16 0.60
CA VAL A 275 3.80 2.00 0.02
C VAL A 275 3.71 2.03 -1.51
N ALA A 276 4.81 2.43 -2.15
CA ALA A 276 4.95 2.43 -3.61
C ALA A 276 6.11 1.54 -4.05
N THR A 277 6.36 1.44 -5.35
CA THR A 277 7.59 0.80 -5.85
C THR A 277 8.78 1.76 -5.73
N GLY A 278 9.96 1.19 -5.49
CA GLY A 278 11.24 1.89 -5.52
C GLY A 278 11.73 2.08 -6.95
N ALA A 279 12.80 2.87 -7.12
CA ALA A 279 13.36 3.17 -8.45
C ALA A 279 13.86 1.94 -9.22
N THR A 280 14.07 0.81 -8.53
CA THR A 280 14.48 -0.46 -9.14
C THR A 280 13.33 -1.47 -9.25
N GLY A 281 12.07 -1.02 -9.15
CA GLY A 281 10.86 -1.81 -9.34
C GLY A 281 10.48 -2.73 -8.17
N GLN A 282 11.21 -2.68 -7.05
CA GLN A 282 10.86 -3.41 -5.84
C GLN A 282 9.73 -2.70 -5.10
N LEU A 283 8.76 -3.45 -4.59
CA LEU A 283 7.77 -2.92 -3.65
C LEU A 283 8.49 -2.45 -2.39
N GLN A 284 8.25 -1.22 -1.97
CA GLN A 284 8.72 -0.74 -0.68
C GLN A 284 7.99 -1.48 0.43
N VAL A 285 8.65 -1.65 1.57
CA VAL A 285 8.08 -2.25 2.78
C VAL A 285 8.22 -1.26 3.93
N PRO A 286 7.31 -1.27 4.92
CA PRO A 286 7.43 -0.40 6.08
C PRO A 286 8.78 -0.58 6.78
N LYS A 287 9.32 0.48 7.38
CA LYS A 287 10.57 0.36 8.17
C LYS A 287 10.37 -0.45 9.46
N SER A 288 9.15 -0.41 9.99
CA SER A 288 8.75 -1.16 11.18
C SER A 288 8.47 -2.61 10.81
N ALA A 289 9.03 -3.54 11.56
CA ALA A 289 8.74 -4.96 11.42
C ALA A 289 7.29 -5.33 11.81
N ALA A 290 6.60 -4.44 12.54
CA ALA A 290 5.24 -4.65 13.04
C ALA A 290 4.15 -4.13 12.09
N ASP A 291 4.52 -3.32 11.11
CA ASP A 291 3.57 -2.68 10.19
C ASP A 291 3.47 -3.43 8.86
N VAL A 292 2.35 -3.24 8.17
CA VAL A 292 2.07 -3.83 6.87
C VAL A 292 2.01 -2.74 5.80
N GLY A 293 2.67 -2.95 4.67
CA GLY A 293 2.63 -2.06 3.52
C GLY A 293 1.52 -2.44 2.57
N TRP A 294 0.61 -1.51 2.26
CA TRP A 294 -0.33 -1.63 1.15
C TRP A 294 0.23 -0.97 -0.10
N TRP A 295 0.29 -1.71 -1.22
CA TRP A 295 0.71 -1.12 -2.48
C TRP A 295 -0.34 -0.12 -2.96
N ALA A 296 -0.06 1.17 -2.83
CA ALA A 296 -1.03 2.25 -3.01
C ALA A 296 -1.46 2.45 -4.47
N ALA A 297 -0.66 1.99 -5.43
CA ALA A 297 -1.05 1.90 -6.83
C ALA A 297 -1.83 0.61 -7.14
N GLY A 298 -2.11 -0.24 -6.15
CA GLY A 298 -2.96 -1.42 -6.24
C GLY A 298 -4.44 -1.10 -6.04
N ALA A 299 -5.23 -2.14 -5.79
CA ALA A 299 -6.63 -1.94 -5.41
C ALA A 299 -6.75 -1.66 -3.91
N ALA A 300 -7.73 -0.86 -3.53
CA ALA A 300 -8.10 -0.66 -2.13
C ALA A 300 -9.23 -1.66 -1.73
N PRO A 301 -9.41 -1.95 -0.43
CA PRO A 301 -10.42 -2.91 0.00
C PRO A 301 -11.84 -2.44 -0.38
N GLY A 302 -12.69 -3.37 -0.80
CA GLY A 302 -14.04 -3.05 -1.29
C GLY A 302 -14.12 -2.73 -2.79
N ALA A 303 -12.99 -2.57 -3.47
CA ALA A 303 -12.98 -2.38 -4.92
C ALA A 303 -13.66 -3.55 -5.64
N VAL A 304 -14.37 -3.27 -6.73
CA VAL A 304 -15.09 -4.28 -7.54
C VAL A 304 -14.16 -5.12 -8.42
N GLY A 305 -12.88 -4.78 -8.46
CA GLY A 305 -11.83 -5.45 -9.21
C GLY A 305 -10.47 -5.08 -8.63
N GLY A 306 -9.44 -5.86 -8.99
CA GLY A 306 -8.06 -5.58 -8.63
C GLY A 306 -7.52 -6.44 -7.49
N THR A 307 -6.25 -6.21 -7.16
CA THR A 307 -5.56 -6.91 -6.08
C THR A 307 -5.28 -5.92 -4.95
N VAL A 308 -5.86 -6.16 -3.78
CA VAL A 308 -5.42 -5.54 -2.52
C VAL A 308 -4.12 -6.23 -2.14
N LEU A 309 -2.99 -5.60 -2.45
CA LEU A 309 -1.67 -6.18 -2.24
C LEU A 309 -1.06 -5.64 -0.94
N LEU A 310 -0.91 -6.52 0.05
CA LEU A 310 -0.33 -6.22 1.35
C LEU A 310 0.98 -6.99 1.52
N ALA A 311 2.06 -6.28 1.83
CA ALA A 311 3.38 -6.84 2.07
C ALA A 311 3.85 -6.55 3.49
N GLY A 312 4.49 -7.53 4.13
CA GLY A 312 4.93 -7.38 5.53
C GLY A 312 6.11 -8.28 5.83
N HIS A 313 6.92 -7.86 6.81
CA HIS A 313 8.17 -8.53 7.14
C HIS A 313 7.96 -9.97 7.62
N VAL A 314 8.76 -10.91 7.11
CA VAL A 314 8.92 -12.23 7.74
C VAL A 314 9.84 -12.10 8.95
N ASP A 315 10.92 -11.34 8.80
CA ASP A 315 11.84 -10.94 9.84
C ASP A 315 12.61 -9.68 9.43
N THR A 316 13.36 -9.14 10.39
CA THR A 316 14.31 -8.05 10.22
C THR A 316 15.55 -8.36 11.05
N VAL A 317 16.63 -7.61 10.88
CA VAL A 317 17.82 -7.72 11.74
C VAL A 317 17.50 -7.54 13.24
N LYS A 318 16.38 -6.91 13.59
CA LYS A 318 15.94 -6.66 14.97
C LYS A 318 15.06 -7.77 15.55
N GLY A 319 14.51 -8.64 14.72
CA GLY A 319 13.59 -9.66 15.18
C GLY A 319 12.53 -10.04 14.15
N ARG A 320 11.66 -10.94 14.60
CA ARG A 320 10.53 -11.50 13.86
C ARG A 320 9.60 -10.40 13.34
N GLY A 321 9.14 -10.56 12.09
CA GLY A 321 8.24 -9.62 11.45
C GLY A 321 6.77 -10.00 11.60
N VAL A 322 5.88 -9.05 11.32
CA VAL A 322 4.42 -9.19 11.41
C VAL A 322 3.87 -10.36 10.60
N PHE A 323 4.51 -10.71 9.48
CA PHE A 323 4.09 -11.78 8.58
C PHE A 323 4.87 -13.09 8.75
N ALA A 324 5.74 -13.20 9.74
CA ALA A 324 6.33 -14.47 10.13
C ALA A 324 5.32 -15.64 10.26
N PRO A 325 4.11 -15.46 10.85
CA PRO A 325 3.15 -16.55 10.98
C PRO A 325 2.38 -16.88 9.70
N LEU A 326 2.53 -16.14 8.58
CA LEU A 326 1.73 -16.39 7.36
C LEU A 326 1.90 -17.81 6.80
N SER A 327 3.05 -18.44 7.03
CA SER A 327 3.31 -19.82 6.61
C SER A 327 2.43 -20.86 7.34
N GLU A 328 1.81 -20.48 8.45
CA GLU A 328 0.99 -21.34 9.30
C GLU A 328 -0.52 -21.10 9.05
N VAL A 329 -0.90 -20.03 8.34
CA VAL A 329 -2.30 -19.63 8.11
C VAL A 329 -3.04 -20.58 7.16
N PRO A 330 -4.06 -21.34 7.60
CA PRO A 330 -4.72 -22.32 6.76
C PRO A 330 -5.57 -21.69 5.65
N VAL A 331 -5.74 -22.42 4.54
CA VAL A 331 -6.82 -22.12 3.58
C VAL A 331 -8.16 -22.22 4.31
N GLY A 332 -9.04 -21.25 4.07
CA GLY A 332 -10.30 -21.06 4.80
C GLY A 332 -10.21 -20.00 5.90
N ALA A 333 -9.01 -19.58 6.32
CA ALA A 333 -8.85 -18.50 7.28
C ALA A 333 -9.49 -17.20 6.79
N ARG A 334 -10.08 -16.44 7.72
CA ARG A 334 -10.68 -15.13 7.44
C ARG A 334 -9.70 -14.01 7.75
N VAL A 335 -9.74 -12.97 6.93
CA VAL A 335 -8.92 -11.76 7.05
C VAL A 335 -9.84 -10.56 6.98
N ALA A 336 -9.70 -9.59 7.88
CA ALA A 336 -10.36 -8.30 7.77
C ALA A 336 -9.33 -7.23 7.37
N VAL A 337 -9.69 -6.42 6.39
CA VAL A 337 -8.94 -5.23 5.99
C VAL A 337 -9.85 -4.03 6.23
N THR A 338 -9.46 -3.14 7.14
CA THR A 338 -10.25 -1.97 7.52
C THR A 338 -9.81 -0.75 6.71
N GLY A 339 -10.75 -0.09 6.04
CA GLY A 339 -10.56 1.19 5.37
C GLY A 339 -10.36 2.35 6.35
N GLY A 340 -9.81 3.47 5.88
CA GLY A 340 -9.65 4.70 6.68
C GLY A 340 -10.97 5.32 7.17
N ASP A 341 -12.09 4.92 6.57
CA ASP A 341 -13.45 5.26 7.01
C ASP A 341 -13.98 4.34 8.13
N GLY A 342 -13.25 3.27 8.48
CA GLY A 342 -13.64 2.30 9.49
C GLY A 342 -14.39 1.07 8.96
N ASP A 343 -14.71 1.03 7.67
CA ASP A 343 -15.40 -0.11 7.06
C ASP A 343 -14.49 -1.35 7.05
N GLU A 344 -14.98 -2.50 7.53
CA GLU A 344 -14.26 -3.77 7.48
C GLU A 344 -14.63 -4.57 6.23
N HIS A 345 -13.63 -4.88 5.42
CA HIS A 345 -13.76 -5.77 4.26
C HIS A 345 -13.19 -7.14 4.57
N TRP A 346 -14.05 -8.16 4.57
CA TRP A 346 -13.68 -9.53 4.89
C TRP A 346 -13.27 -10.32 3.66
N TYR A 347 -12.18 -11.07 3.80
CA TYR A 347 -11.65 -11.98 2.80
C TYR A 347 -11.48 -13.37 3.39
N ARG A 348 -11.65 -14.40 2.57
CA ARG A 348 -11.33 -15.78 2.91
C ARG A 348 -10.12 -16.22 2.12
N ILE A 349 -9.09 -16.73 2.80
CA ILE A 349 -7.90 -17.30 2.16
C ILE A 349 -8.31 -18.55 1.37
N VAL A 350 -8.01 -18.59 0.08
CA VAL A 350 -8.36 -19.68 -0.84
C VAL A 350 -7.16 -20.35 -1.48
N ALA A 351 -5.99 -19.73 -1.44
CA ALA A 351 -4.77 -20.34 -1.94
C ALA A 351 -3.52 -19.82 -1.23
N ARG A 352 -2.50 -20.68 -1.25
CA ARG A 352 -1.13 -20.39 -0.82
C ARG A 352 -0.18 -20.77 -1.94
N ARG A 353 0.75 -19.88 -2.28
CA ARG A 353 1.79 -20.15 -3.29
C ARG A 353 3.14 -19.60 -2.86
N THR A 354 4.19 -20.37 -3.11
CA THR A 354 5.58 -19.91 -3.02
C THR A 354 6.11 -19.62 -4.41
N TYR A 355 6.75 -18.47 -4.57
CA TYR A 355 7.38 -18.02 -5.81
C TYR A 355 8.84 -17.64 -5.55
N LYS A 356 9.72 -17.81 -6.55
CA LYS A 356 11.04 -17.17 -6.48
C LYS A 356 10.87 -15.65 -6.44
N GLN A 357 11.78 -14.94 -5.75
CA GLN A 357 11.63 -13.49 -5.56
C GLN A 357 11.47 -12.71 -6.88
N GLN A 358 12.13 -13.13 -7.96
CA GLN A 358 12.09 -12.50 -9.29
C GLN A 358 11.02 -13.09 -10.22
N ALA A 359 10.18 -13.98 -9.73
CA ALA A 359 9.13 -14.68 -10.48
C ALA A 359 7.75 -14.48 -9.85
N LEU A 360 7.56 -13.36 -9.15
CA LEU A 360 6.24 -12.97 -8.67
C LEU A 360 5.30 -12.76 -9.87
N PRO A 361 4.04 -13.24 -9.80
CA PRO A 361 3.08 -13.03 -10.86
C PRO A 361 2.83 -11.54 -11.10
N ALA A 362 2.95 -11.10 -12.36
CA ALA A 362 2.81 -9.69 -12.73
C ALA A 362 1.39 -9.14 -12.46
N ASP A 363 0.38 -10.00 -12.50
CA ASP A 363 -1.02 -9.70 -12.16
C ASP A 363 -1.24 -9.38 -10.66
N LEU A 364 -0.25 -9.56 -9.79
CA LEU A 364 -0.28 -8.97 -8.45
C LEU A 364 -0.15 -7.43 -8.50
N PHE A 365 0.59 -6.95 -9.50
CA PHE A 365 0.93 -5.54 -9.72
C PHE A 365 0.16 -4.93 -10.91
N HIS A 366 -0.78 -5.67 -11.48
CA HIS A 366 -1.63 -5.24 -12.57
C HIS A 366 -3.08 -5.60 -12.23
N GLY A 367 -4.03 -4.74 -12.58
CA GLY A 367 -5.42 -4.88 -12.15
C GLY A 367 -6.00 -6.24 -12.52
N ALA A 368 -6.47 -6.97 -11.52
CA ALA A 368 -7.32 -8.14 -11.70
C ALA A 368 -8.76 -7.70 -12.07
N ALA A 369 -9.43 -8.42 -12.95
CA ALA A 369 -10.83 -8.27 -13.28
C ALA A 369 -11.77 -8.58 -12.12
N LYS A 370 -11.33 -9.43 -11.17
CA LYS A 370 -12.09 -9.78 -9.97
C LYS A 370 -11.34 -9.32 -8.72
N PRO A 371 -12.06 -8.90 -7.68
CA PRO A 371 -11.45 -8.44 -6.44
C PRO A 371 -10.79 -9.61 -5.71
N ARG A 372 -9.55 -9.40 -5.27
CA ARG A 372 -8.80 -10.37 -4.47
C ARG A 372 -7.84 -9.68 -3.51
N LEU A 373 -7.53 -10.38 -2.43
CA LEU A 373 -6.47 -10.03 -1.48
C LEU A 373 -5.21 -10.84 -1.80
N ALA A 374 -4.04 -10.21 -1.68
CA ALA A 374 -2.75 -10.89 -1.70
C ALA A 374 -1.91 -10.44 -0.50
N LEU A 375 -1.61 -11.37 0.42
CA LEU A 375 -0.67 -11.17 1.52
C LEU A 375 0.68 -11.75 1.13
N VAL A 376 1.74 -10.92 1.12
CA VAL A 376 3.07 -11.30 0.60
C VAL A 376 4.14 -11.13 1.67
N THR A 377 4.97 -12.17 1.84
CA THR A 377 6.14 -12.14 2.72
C THR A 377 7.28 -13.00 2.18
N CYS A 378 8.50 -12.82 2.70
CA CYS A 378 9.69 -13.57 2.31
C CYS A 378 9.62 -15.00 2.88
N THR A 379 10.20 -15.97 2.18
CA THR A 379 10.33 -17.35 2.66
C THR A 379 11.48 -18.08 1.98
N GLY A 380 11.61 -19.37 2.24
CA GLY A 380 12.64 -20.22 1.64
C GLY A 380 13.98 -20.13 2.37
N SER A 381 15.06 -20.41 1.65
CA SER A 381 16.42 -20.31 2.19
C SER A 381 16.88 -18.86 2.31
N TYR A 382 17.73 -18.58 3.28
CA TYR A 382 18.32 -17.26 3.49
C TYR A 382 19.82 -17.27 3.16
N ASP A 383 20.26 -16.33 2.34
CA ASP A 383 21.66 -16.08 2.03
C ASP A 383 22.21 -14.98 2.94
N HIS A 384 23.02 -15.40 3.91
CA HIS A 384 23.69 -14.52 4.87
C HIS A 384 24.73 -13.57 4.26
N LYS A 385 25.19 -13.81 3.02
CA LYS A 385 26.12 -12.90 2.33
C LYS A 385 25.39 -11.75 1.64
N THR A 386 24.23 -12.03 1.06
CA THR A 386 23.44 -11.03 0.32
C THR A 386 22.29 -10.46 1.13
N HIS A 387 22.06 -10.98 2.34
CA HIS A 387 20.96 -10.64 3.25
C HIS A 387 19.59 -10.80 2.60
N ARG A 388 19.39 -11.93 1.88
CA ARG A 388 18.20 -12.16 1.06
C ARG A 388 17.63 -13.55 1.21
N TYR A 389 16.31 -13.59 1.28
CA TYR A 389 15.53 -14.80 1.09
C TYR A 389 15.46 -15.20 -0.39
N SER A 390 15.32 -16.49 -0.68
CA SER A 390 15.23 -16.99 -2.05
C SER A 390 13.84 -16.84 -2.67
N GLU A 391 12.79 -16.78 -1.83
CA GLU A 391 11.40 -16.93 -2.24
C GLU A 391 10.47 -15.92 -1.53
N ASN A 392 9.27 -15.78 -2.08
CA ASN A 392 8.14 -15.11 -1.47
C ASN A 392 6.98 -16.09 -1.30
N LEU A 393 6.34 -16.05 -0.15
CA LEU A 393 5.07 -16.67 0.15
C LEU A 393 3.94 -15.68 -0.16
N VAL A 394 2.92 -16.13 -0.90
CA VAL A 394 1.71 -15.36 -1.19
C VAL A 394 0.48 -16.14 -0.74
N LEU A 395 -0.32 -15.54 0.15
CA LEU A 395 -1.67 -15.99 0.45
C LEU A 395 -2.68 -15.19 -0.38
N TYR A 396 -3.55 -15.88 -1.09
CA TYR A 396 -4.61 -15.27 -1.89
C TYR A 396 -5.94 -15.40 -1.16
N GLY A 397 -6.66 -14.29 -1.04
CA GLY A 397 -8.02 -14.25 -0.51
C GLY A 397 -9.02 -13.75 -1.54
N VAL A 398 -10.28 -14.15 -1.38
CA VAL A 398 -11.42 -13.59 -2.12
C VAL A 398 -12.39 -12.94 -1.13
N PRO A 399 -13.13 -11.89 -1.52
CA PRO A 399 -14.15 -11.29 -0.67
C PRO A 399 -15.12 -12.35 -0.13
N VAL A 400 -15.61 -12.11 1.09
CA VAL A 400 -16.72 -12.81 1.71
C VAL A 400 -17.91 -11.88 1.66
N ASP A 401 -19.04 -12.39 1.17
CA ASP A 401 -20.32 -11.67 1.14
C ASP A 401 -20.84 -11.34 2.55
#